data_AF-A0A1J1I4U7-F1
#
_entry.id   AF-A0A1J1I4U7-F1
#
_cell.length_a   1.000
_cell.length_b   1.000
_cell.length_c   1.000
_cell.angle_alpha   90.00
_cell.angle_beta   90.00
_cell.angle_gamma   90.00
#
_symmetry.space_group_name_H-M   'P 1'
#
loop_
_entity.id
_entity.type
_entity.pdbx_description
1 polymer ?
#
loop_
_entity_poly.entity_id
_entity_poly.type
_entity_poly.pdbx_seq_one_letter_code
_entity_poly.pdbx_strand_id
1 'polypeptide(L)'
;MNMENPKRWWYMTFLFLLLVITICILKISDCSRKNLERKMLVERQLALRNLHKDTNFDILIFTQHWPYTVCAQWMESKSGHECMLPKAKNSWTIHGIWPTKYHTIGPLFCNETWKFDMNTIASIESEMSEKWINIEKGTPLDGLWSHEWEKHGTCAAEHIPQLNSEIKYFQQGLDFLDRFSITKLLMSSYIKPGLDVTYKLEEIHSALSASLDDNFAIVCERDKKSKREYLFEIRICFDLELNLHSCDGIVMDEGEDPDPEDEIITNCQKNQEIAYPSSAWVMQRQWMKRNEERRFVDKSWMKHVVNSYKLVRFLQWVTL
;
A
#
# COMPACT_ATOMS: atom_id res chain seq x y z
N MET A 1 -20.65 25.50 83.32
CA MET A 1 -20.63 24.03 83.44
C MET A 1 -20.41 23.45 82.04
N ASN A 2 -19.14 23.22 81.71
CA ASN A 2 -18.61 22.23 80.77
C ASN A 2 -17.12 22.56 80.63
N MET A 3 -16.32 21.97 81.52
CA MET A 3 -14.87 22.02 81.42
C MET A 3 -14.48 21.26 80.17
N GLU A 4 -13.95 21.95 79.17
CA GLU A 4 -13.42 21.33 77.97
C GLU A 4 -12.34 20.31 78.35
N ASN A 5 -12.52 19.07 77.92
CA ASN A 5 -11.62 17.98 78.26
C ASN A 5 -10.28 18.18 77.52
N PRO A 6 -9.16 18.47 78.21
CA PRO A 6 -7.88 18.77 77.56
C PRO A 6 -7.38 17.61 76.70
N LYS A 7 -7.77 16.36 77.00
CA LYS A 7 -7.44 15.18 76.18
C LYS A 7 -8.07 15.24 74.78
N ARG A 8 -9.20 15.93 74.61
CA ARG A 8 -9.87 16.10 73.31
C ARG A 8 -9.06 17.03 72.39
N TRP A 9 -8.46 18.08 72.93
CA TRP A 9 -7.60 18.99 72.18
C TRP A 9 -6.32 18.30 71.70
N TRP A 10 -5.67 17.49 72.54
CA TRP A 10 -4.51 16.66 72.16
C TRP A 10 -4.84 15.63 71.07
N TYR A 11 -6.03 15.01 71.16
CA TYR A 11 -6.46 14.05 70.14
C TYR A 11 -6.74 14.72 68.79
N MET A 12 -7.36 15.90 68.80
CA MET A 12 -7.64 16.68 67.59
C MET A 12 -6.36 17.21 66.93
N THR A 13 -5.38 17.68 67.72
CA THR A 13 -4.08 18.11 67.17
C THR A 13 -3.28 16.93 66.61
N PHE A 14 -3.30 15.78 67.27
CA PHE A 14 -2.65 14.56 66.79
C PHE A 14 -3.26 14.05 65.48
N LEU A 15 -4.60 14.00 65.38
CA LEU A 15 -5.30 13.64 64.14
C LEU A 15 -5.03 14.63 63.00
N PHE A 16 -4.99 15.93 63.30
CA PHE A 16 -4.65 16.94 62.31
C PHE A 16 -3.21 16.78 61.80
N LEU A 17 -2.25 16.51 62.69
CA LEU A 17 -0.85 16.27 62.33
C LEU A 17 -0.71 15.02 61.44
N LEU A 18 -1.40 13.93 61.79
CA LEU A 18 -1.47 12.70 61.00
C LEU A 18 -2.04 12.94 59.60
N LEU A 19 -3.12 13.73 59.50
CA LEU A 19 -3.73 14.09 58.22
C LEU A 19 -2.75 14.89 57.35
N VAL A 20 -2.08 15.89 57.93
CA VAL A 20 -1.08 16.71 57.22
C VAL A 20 0.09 15.84 56.73
N ILE A 21 0.61 14.94 57.57
CA ILE A 21 1.69 14.01 57.20
C ILE A 21 1.24 13.10 56.04
N THR A 22 0.01 12.56 56.11
CA THR A 22 -0.54 11.69 55.07
C THR A 22 -0.68 12.43 53.74
N ILE A 23 -1.19 13.66 53.76
CA ILE A 23 -1.30 14.51 52.55
C ILE A 23 0.09 14.80 51.97
N CYS A 24 1.08 15.09 52.82
CA CYS A 24 2.47 15.31 52.38
C CYS A 24 3.04 14.06 51.69
N ILE A 25 2.86 12.87 52.28
CA ILE A 25 3.33 11.61 51.68
C ILE A 25 2.65 11.35 50.33
N LEU A 26 1.33 11.59 50.22
CA LEU A 26 0.59 11.46 48.97
C LEU A 26 1.08 12.43 47.88
N LYS A 27 1.40 13.69 48.25
CA LYS A 27 1.98 14.65 47.30
C LYS A 27 3.40 14.29 46.87
N ILE A 28 4.23 13.81 47.79
CA ILE A 28 5.61 13.39 47.47
C ILE A 28 5.59 12.17 46.54
N SER A 29 4.72 11.19 46.80
CA SER A 29 4.57 10.01 45.94
C SER A 29 4.02 10.36 44.55
N ASP A 30 3.02 11.24 44.45
CA ASP A 30 2.52 11.74 43.16
C ASP A 30 3.59 12.52 42.37
N CYS A 31 4.37 13.37 43.04
CA CYS A 31 5.50 14.08 42.43
C CYS A 31 6.59 13.11 41.93
N SER A 32 6.94 12.10 42.73
CA SER A 32 7.89 11.05 42.35
C SER A 32 7.40 10.25 41.14
N ARG A 33 6.11 9.88 41.11
CA ARG A 33 5.48 9.19 39.98
C ARG A 33 5.54 10.02 38.69
N LYS A 34 5.15 11.30 38.75
CA LYS A 34 5.21 12.23 37.61
C LYS A 34 6.64 12.45 37.08
N ASN A 35 7.63 12.47 37.97
CA ASN A 35 9.03 12.56 37.57
C ASN A 35 9.52 11.29 36.86
N LEU A 36 9.10 10.12 37.34
CA LEU A 36 9.41 8.84 36.68
C LEU A 36 8.76 8.75 35.29
N GLU A 37 7.49 9.13 35.16
CA GLU A 37 6.78 9.19 33.88
C GLU A 37 7.48 10.13 32.89
N ARG A 38 7.91 11.32 33.35
CA ARG A 38 8.65 12.27 32.50
C ARG A 38 10.00 11.71 32.05
N LYS A 39 10.74 11.02 32.92
CA LYS A 39 12.01 10.35 32.55
C LYS A 39 11.78 9.27 31.49
N MET A 40 10.79 8.40 31.71
CA MET A 40 10.43 7.37 30.74
C MET A 40 10.01 7.97 29.38
N LEU A 41 9.30 9.10 29.38
CA LEU A 41 8.90 9.78 28.15
C LEU A 41 10.11 10.33 27.38
N VAL A 42 11.07 10.93 28.08
CA VAL A 42 12.32 11.45 27.50
C VAL A 42 13.17 10.30 26.95
N GLU A 43 13.33 9.21 27.70
CA GLU A 43 14.04 8.02 27.24
C GLU A 43 13.37 7.40 26.00
N ARG A 44 12.04 7.32 25.99
CA ARG A 44 11.28 6.87 24.81
C ARG A 44 11.49 7.79 23.60
N GLN A 45 11.51 9.11 23.79
CA GLN A 45 11.79 10.08 22.71
C GLN A 45 13.23 10.00 22.21
N LEU A 46 14.20 9.74 23.08
CA LEU A 46 15.60 9.52 22.69
C LEU A 46 15.77 8.19 21.95
N ALA A 47 15.11 7.12 22.40
CA ALA A 47 15.10 5.83 21.72
C ALA A 47 14.50 5.96 20.31
N LEU A 48 13.37 6.68 20.16
CA LEU A 48 12.77 6.97 18.85
C LEU A 48 13.69 7.80 17.95
N ARG A 49 14.41 8.79 18.50
CA ARG A 49 15.41 9.57 17.73
C ARG A 49 16.62 8.74 17.30
N ASN A 50 17.07 7.81 18.14
CA ASN A 50 18.18 6.91 17.78
C ASN A 50 17.75 5.82 16.79
N LEU A 51 16.48 5.40 16.81
CA LEU A 51 15.90 4.53 15.78
C LEU A 51 15.92 5.19 14.40
N HIS A 52 15.77 6.52 14.35
CA HIS A 52 15.82 7.34 13.14
C HIS A 52 17.23 7.51 12.55
N LYS A 53 18.24 6.82 13.09
CA LYS A 53 19.64 6.94 12.65
C LYS A 53 20.21 5.64 12.06
N ASP A 54 19.53 4.51 12.23
CA ASP A 54 19.93 3.26 11.59
C ASP A 54 19.37 3.24 10.17
N THR A 55 20.20 3.65 9.21
CA THR A 55 19.86 3.63 7.78
C THR A 55 20.33 2.36 7.08
N ASN A 56 20.87 1.38 7.83
CA ASN A 56 21.24 0.08 7.27
C ASN A 56 19.99 -0.72 6.90
N PHE A 57 20.14 -1.56 5.89
CA PHE A 57 19.09 -2.44 5.38
C PHE A 57 19.71 -3.73 4.88
N ASP A 58 18.88 -4.78 4.80
CA ASP A 58 19.34 -6.14 4.50
C ASP A 58 19.16 -6.49 3.02
N ILE A 59 18.16 -5.89 2.37
CA ILE A 59 17.71 -6.28 1.03
C ILE A 59 17.17 -5.08 0.25
N LEU A 60 17.18 -5.18 -1.08
CA LEU A 60 16.44 -4.29 -1.97
C LEU A 60 15.20 -5.00 -2.50
N ILE A 61 14.06 -4.31 -2.48
CA ILE A 61 12.83 -4.75 -3.14
C ILE A 61 12.65 -3.89 -4.40
N PHE A 62 12.78 -4.49 -5.58
CA PHE A 62 12.34 -3.85 -6.82
C PHE A 62 10.88 -4.20 -7.09
N THR A 63 10.00 -3.21 -7.09
CA THR A 63 8.57 -3.41 -7.28
C THR A 63 8.08 -2.86 -8.61
N GLN A 64 7.33 -3.69 -9.32
CA GLN A 64 6.55 -3.31 -10.49
C GLN A 64 5.07 -3.38 -10.10
N HIS A 65 4.29 -2.38 -10.49
CA HIS A 65 2.85 -2.36 -10.25
C HIS A 65 2.03 -2.41 -11.54
N TRP A 66 0.79 -2.87 -11.43
CA TRP A 66 -0.12 -2.97 -12.55
C TRP A 66 -0.91 -1.68 -12.76
N PRO A 67 -0.73 -0.95 -13.88
CA PRO A 67 -1.25 0.41 -13.98
C PRO A 67 -2.77 0.53 -13.86
N TYR A 68 -3.52 -0.49 -14.28
CA TYR A 68 -4.97 -0.47 -14.19
C TYR A 68 -5.49 -0.67 -12.76
N THR A 69 -4.75 -1.40 -11.92
CA THR A 69 -5.11 -1.57 -10.50
C THR A 69 -4.81 -0.28 -9.73
N VAL A 70 -3.61 0.30 -9.91
CA VAL A 70 -3.23 1.61 -9.35
C VAL A 70 -4.25 2.69 -9.75
N CYS A 71 -4.55 2.77 -11.05
CA CYS A 71 -5.53 3.73 -11.58
C CYS A 71 -6.90 3.58 -10.92
N ALA A 72 -7.35 2.35 -10.69
CA ALA A 72 -8.64 2.13 -10.08
C ALA A 72 -8.67 2.54 -8.61
N GLN A 73 -7.60 2.33 -7.84
CA GLN A 73 -7.46 2.89 -6.48
C GLN A 73 -7.50 4.43 -6.51
N TRP A 74 -6.76 5.05 -7.43
CA TRP A 74 -6.74 6.51 -7.59
C TRP A 74 -8.12 7.09 -7.94
N MET A 75 -8.84 6.44 -8.85
CA MET A 75 -10.21 6.83 -9.21
C MET A 75 -11.22 6.62 -8.07
N GLU A 76 -10.97 5.67 -7.17
CA GLU A 76 -11.81 5.44 -6.00
C GLU A 76 -11.55 6.43 -4.87
N SER A 77 -10.31 6.93 -4.74
CA SER A 77 -9.93 7.83 -3.66
C SER A 77 -10.72 9.15 -3.72
N LYS A 78 -11.03 9.63 -4.93
CA LYS A 78 -11.85 10.84 -5.12
C LYS A 78 -12.55 10.85 -6.47
N SER A 79 -13.81 11.28 -6.44
CA SER A 79 -14.59 11.50 -7.67
C SER A 79 -13.92 12.54 -8.57
N GLY A 80 -13.79 12.22 -9.86
CA GLY A 80 -13.18 13.09 -10.86
C GLY A 80 -11.68 12.88 -11.06
N HIS A 81 -11.04 12.02 -10.26
CA HIS A 81 -9.69 11.54 -10.56
C HIS A 81 -9.68 10.77 -11.88
N GLU A 82 -8.65 11.04 -12.66
CA GLU A 82 -8.33 10.38 -13.93
C GLU A 82 -6.92 9.79 -13.83
N CYS A 83 -6.53 8.97 -14.81
CA CYS A 83 -5.23 8.32 -14.80
C CYS A 83 -4.41 8.66 -16.03
N MET A 84 -3.09 8.65 -15.87
CA MET A 84 -2.14 8.55 -16.97
C MET A 84 -1.69 7.09 -17.07
N LEU A 85 -1.64 6.55 -18.29
CA LEU A 85 -1.26 5.16 -18.53
C LEU A 85 -0.11 5.13 -19.52
N PRO A 86 0.77 4.10 -19.45
CA PRO A 86 1.83 3.93 -20.43
C PRO A 86 1.27 3.84 -21.85
N LYS A 87 2.01 4.36 -22.84
CA LYS A 87 1.65 4.25 -24.26
C LYS A 87 1.58 2.78 -24.68
N ALA A 88 2.53 1.98 -24.19
CA ALA A 88 2.50 0.54 -24.36
C ALA A 88 1.39 -0.06 -23.49
N LYS A 89 0.24 -0.34 -24.12
CA LYS A 89 -0.91 -0.96 -23.45
C LYS A 89 -0.51 -2.27 -22.79
N ASN A 90 -1.16 -2.56 -21.66
CA ASN A 90 -0.97 -3.81 -20.91
C ASN A 90 0.49 -4.03 -20.45
N SER A 91 1.23 -2.96 -20.20
CA SER A 91 2.59 -3.03 -19.67
C SER A 91 2.61 -2.73 -18.18
N TRP A 92 3.38 -3.50 -17.43
CA TRP A 92 3.73 -3.21 -16.05
C TRP A 92 4.70 -2.02 -16.02
N THR A 93 4.60 -1.21 -14.97
CA THR A 93 5.47 -0.04 -14.75
C THR A 93 6.17 -0.15 -13.41
N ILE A 94 7.32 0.50 -13.29
CA ILE A 94 8.08 0.53 -12.04
C ILE A 94 7.30 1.35 -11.03
N HIS A 95 7.19 0.82 -9.81
CA HIS A 95 6.79 1.60 -8.65
C HIS A 95 8.03 2.14 -7.93
N GLY A 96 9.02 1.29 -7.64
CA GLY A 96 10.17 1.69 -6.82
C GLY A 96 11.26 0.64 -6.63
N ILE A 97 12.39 1.08 -6.05
CA ILE A 97 13.45 0.23 -5.49
C ILE A 97 13.58 0.57 -4.00
N TRP A 98 13.26 -0.37 -3.12
CA TRP A 98 13.08 -0.09 -1.71
C TRP A 98 14.11 -0.81 -0.86
N PRO A 99 15.10 -0.08 -0.31
CA PRO A 99 15.90 -0.54 0.81
C PRO A 99 15.01 -0.99 1.96
N THR A 100 15.15 -2.25 2.34
CA THR A 100 14.28 -2.90 3.32
C THR A 100 15.13 -3.68 4.34
N LYS A 101 14.81 -3.48 5.61
CA LYS A 101 15.26 -4.31 6.71
C LYS A 101 14.19 -5.37 6.97
N TYR A 102 14.61 -6.61 7.15
CA TYR A 102 13.66 -7.71 7.35
C TYR A 102 12.69 -7.42 8.50
N HIS A 103 11.44 -7.86 8.32
CA HIS A 103 10.33 -7.67 9.25
C HIS A 103 9.97 -6.19 9.50
N THR A 104 10.36 -5.28 8.60
CA THR A 104 10.03 -3.85 8.65
C THR A 104 9.71 -3.30 7.26
N ILE A 105 9.22 -2.05 7.19
CA ILE A 105 8.91 -1.32 5.94
C ILE A 105 10.00 -0.28 5.60
N GLY A 106 11.09 -0.24 6.38
CA GLY A 106 12.14 0.78 6.26
C GLY A 106 13.52 0.16 6.11
N PRO A 107 14.59 0.99 6.09
CA PRO A 107 14.61 2.40 6.47
C PRO A 107 13.95 3.32 5.42
N LEU A 108 13.49 4.50 5.87
CA LEU A 108 12.82 5.49 5.03
C LEU A 108 13.41 6.88 5.30
N PHE A 109 13.43 7.73 4.27
CA PHE A 109 13.85 9.14 4.38
C PHE A 109 15.25 9.32 5.01
N CYS A 110 16.23 8.51 4.59
CA CYS A 110 17.55 8.46 5.23
C CYS A 110 18.32 9.78 5.17
N ASN A 111 18.05 10.62 4.15
CA ASN A 111 18.69 11.92 4.02
C ASN A 111 17.72 13.03 3.58
N GLU A 112 17.24 13.82 4.53
CA GLU A 112 16.30 14.93 4.27
C GLU A 112 16.92 16.07 3.43
N THR A 113 18.26 16.14 3.34
CA THR A 113 18.96 17.20 2.59
C THR A 113 19.14 16.87 1.11
N TRP A 114 19.01 15.60 0.74
CA TRP A 114 19.13 15.12 -0.64
C TRP A 114 17.79 15.19 -1.35
N LYS A 115 17.34 16.41 -1.65
CA LYS A 115 16.12 16.66 -2.41
C LYS A 115 16.29 16.25 -3.86
N PHE A 116 15.23 15.71 -4.43
CA PHE A 116 15.19 15.31 -5.83
C PHE A 116 15.42 16.52 -6.75
N ASP A 117 16.27 16.37 -7.74
CA ASP A 117 16.52 17.36 -8.79
C ASP A 117 16.32 16.72 -10.16
N MET A 118 15.20 17.09 -10.79
CA MET A 118 14.80 16.67 -12.13
C MET A 118 15.92 16.82 -13.19
N ASN A 119 16.80 17.81 -13.05
CA ASN A 119 17.90 18.02 -14.00
C ASN A 119 18.93 16.89 -13.98
N THR A 120 19.07 16.16 -12.86
CA THR A 120 20.04 15.07 -12.73
C THR A 120 19.65 13.86 -13.58
N ILE A 121 18.35 13.70 -13.87
CA ILE A 121 17.79 12.61 -14.67
C ILE A 121 17.33 13.03 -16.06
N ALA A 122 17.61 14.26 -16.50
CA ALA A 122 17.12 14.79 -17.77
C ALA A 122 17.49 13.92 -18.98
N SER A 123 18.61 13.20 -18.94
CA SER A 123 19.02 12.27 -20.01
C SER A 123 18.13 11.02 -20.14
N ILE A 124 17.40 10.65 -19.09
CA ILE A 124 16.54 9.46 -19.04
C ILE A 124 15.05 9.79 -18.82
N GLU A 125 14.68 11.08 -18.80
CA GLU A 125 13.31 11.55 -18.56
C GLU A 125 12.28 10.88 -19.48
N SER A 126 12.61 10.69 -20.76
CA SER A 126 11.69 10.04 -21.71
C SER A 126 11.43 8.58 -21.37
N GLU A 127 12.40 7.87 -20.82
CA GLU A 127 12.21 6.48 -20.37
C GLU A 127 11.44 6.45 -19.06
N MET A 128 11.79 7.33 -18.12
CA MET A 128 11.09 7.51 -16.85
C MET A 128 9.60 7.79 -17.05
N SER A 129 9.26 8.68 -17.98
CA SER A 129 7.88 9.06 -18.30
C SER A 129 7.01 7.92 -18.85
N GLU A 130 7.62 6.83 -19.34
CA GLU A 130 6.90 5.68 -19.88
C GLU A 130 6.98 4.46 -18.95
N LYS A 131 8.18 4.15 -18.44
CA LYS A 131 8.49 2.94 -17.68
C LYS A 131 8.27 3.11 -16.17
N TRP A 132 8.41 4.33 -15.65
CA TRP A 132 8.23 4.69 -14.23
C TRP A 132 7.19 5.82 -14.10
N ILE A 133 6.11 5.73 -14.88
CA ILE A 133 5.11 6.78 -15.02
C ILE A 133 4.31 7.02 -13.73
N ASN A 134 4.08 8.29 -13.41
CA ASN A 134 3.08 8.64 -12.40
C ASN A 134 1.65 8.44 -12.97
N ILE A 135 0.95 7.42 -12.47
CA ILE A 135 -0.40 7.07 -12.95
C ILE A 135 -1.46 8.06 -12.45
N GLU A 136 -1.21 8.75 -11.34
CA GLU A 136 -2.18 9.62 -10.67
C GLU A 136 -2.31 10.98 -11.36
N LYS A 137 -3.11 11.04 -12.43
CA LYS A 137 -3.31 12.28 -13.20
C LYS A 137 -3.85 13.39 -12.30
N GLY A 138 -3.26 14.58 -12.42
CA GLY A 138 -3.60 15.75 -11.61
C GLY A 138 -2.64 15.99 -10.45
N THR A 139 -1.67 15.10 -10.25
CA THR A 139 -0.49 15.32 -9.39
C THR A 139 0.71 15.79 -10.24
N PRO A 140 1.78 16.35 -9.63
CA PRO A 140 2.99 16.72 -10.36
C PRO A 140 3.58 15.54 -11.14
N LEU A 141 4.10 15.81 -12.34
CA LEU A 141 4.64 14.78 -13.23
C LEU A 141 5.77 13.98 -12.54
N ASP A 142 6.66 14.70 -11.88
CA ASP A 142 7.80 14.21 -11.12
C ASP A 142 7.46 13.81 -9.68
N GLY A 143 6.19 13.92 -9.27
CA GLY A 143 5.77 13.66 -7.89
C GLY A 143 6.11 12.25 -7.40
N LEU A 144 5.95 11.24 -8.28
CA LEU A 144 6.36 9.87 -7.97
C LEU A 144 7.89 9.76 -7.84
N TRP A 145 8.65 10.36 -8.76
CA TRP A 145 10.11 10.26 -8.75
C TRP A 145 10.72 10.97 -7.54
N SER A 146 10.22 12.16 -7.21
CA SER A 146 10.60 12.87 -5.98
C SER A 146 10.28 12.04 -4.73
N HIS A 147 9.10 11.41 -4.68
CA HIS A 147 8.74 10.55 -3.56
C HIS A 147 9.68 9.35 -3.43
N GLU A 148 9.90 8.62 -4.52
CA GLU A 148 10.75 7.42 -4.52
C GLU A 148 12.20 7.74 -4.20
N TRP A 149 12.75 8.85 -4.72
CA TRP A 149 14.10 9.26 -4.37
C TRP A 149 14.21 9.65 -2.90
N GLU A 150 13.38 10.59 -2.43
CA GLU A 150 13.52 11.13 -1.08
C GLU A 150 13.25 10.07 0.00
N LYS A 151 12.26 9.20 -0.23
CA LYS A 151 11.87 8.16 0.72
C LYS A 151 12.76 6.92 0.68
N HIS A 152 13.17 6.47 -0.51
CA HIS A 152 13.86 5.19 -0.70
C HIS A 152 15.26 5.35 -1.32
N GLY A 153 15.37 6.14 -2.37
CA GLY A 153 16.64 6.36 -3.09
C GLY A 153 17.75 6.94 -2.23
N THR A 154 17.44 7.85 -1.31
CA THR A 154 18.42 8.40 -0.36
C THR A 154 19.04 7.32 0.53
N CYS A 155 18.26 6.33 0.95
CA CYS A 155 18.75 5.18 1.72
C CYS A 155 19.66 4.28 0.88
N ALA A 156 19.25 3.96 -0.35
CA ALA A 156 20.06 3.14 -1.26
C ALA A 156 21.40 3.83 -1.55
N ALA A 157 21.38 5.15 -1.75
CA ALA A 157 22.53 5.93 -2.12
C ALA A 157 23.58 6.07 -1.01
N GLU A 158 23.19 5.97 0.26
CA GLU A 158 24.12 5.98 1.40
C GLU A 158 24.99 4.71 1.47
N HIS A 159 24.45 3.55 1.04
CA HIS A 159 25.06 2.24 1.30
C HIS A 159 25.52 1.50 0.04
N ILE A 160 24.94 1.77 -1.13
CA ILE A 160 25.23 1.03 -2.37
C ILE A 160 25.90 1.97 -3.39
N PRO A 161 27.22 1.81 -3.67
CA PRO A 161 27.96 2.66 -4.61
C PRO A 161 27.38 2.71 -6.04
N GLN A 162 26.72 1.63 -6.46
CA GLN A 162 26.04 1.50 -7.74
C GLN A 162 24.78 2.37 -7.80
N LEU A 163 24.22 2.81 -6.67
CA LEU A 163 22.98 3.59 -6.56
C LEU A 163 23.21 4.97 -5.90
N ASN A 164 24.45 5.39 -5.72
CA ASN A 164 24.83 6.55 -4.90
C ASN A 164 24.56 7.94 -5.51
N SER A 165 23.60 8.04 -6.43
CA SER A 165 23.10 9.29 -7.02
C SER A 165 21.74 9.05 -7.67
N GLU A 166 20.94 10.10 -7.85
CA GLU A 166 19.62 10.03 -8.51
C GLU A 166 19.67 9.29 -9.85
N ILE A 167 20.54 9.73 -10.78
CA ILE A 167 20.66 9.12 -12.10
C ILE A 167 20.99 7.63 -12.03
N LYS A 168 21.86 7.22 -11.11
CA LYS A 168 22.22 5.81 -10.94
C LYS A 168 21.08 4.97 -10.37
N TYR A 169 20.39 5.49 -9.35
CA TYR A 169 19.23 4.83 -8.73
C TYR A 169 18.11 4.61 -9.76
N PHE A 170 17.75 5.66 -10.50
CA PHE A 170 16.69 5.57 -11.51
C PHE A 170 17.09 4.71 -12.71
N GLN A 171 18.33 4.84 -13.20
CA GLN A 171 18.84 3.98 -14.27
C GLN A 171 18.80 2.50 -13.85
N GLN A 172 19.16 2.18 -12.60
CA GLN A 172 19.10 0.80 -12.12
C GLN A 172 17.67 0.24 -12.16
N GLY A 173 16.66 1.05 -11.81
CA GLY A 173 15.26 0.62 -11.90
C GLY A 173 14.82 0.35 -13.33
N LEU A 174 15.26 1.18 -14.29
CA LEU A 174 15.03 0.95 -15.71
C LEU A 174 15.72 -0.35 -16.19
N ASP A 175 16.96 -0.58 -15.78
CA ASP A 175 17.72 -1.79 -16.13
C ASP A 175 17.07 -3.05 -15.54
N PHE A 176 16.59 -2.98 -14.29
CA PHE A 176 15.82 -4.05 -13.66
C PHE A 176 14.50 -4.32 -14.38
N LEU A 177 13.76 -3.29 -14.80
CA LEU A 177 12.52 -3.48 -15.57
C LEU A 177 12.80 -4.20 -16.89
N ASP A 178 13.86 -3.82 -17.60
CA ASP A 178 14.20 -4.41 -18.89
C ASP A 178 14.62 -5.89 -18.76
N ARG A 179 15.33 -6.22 -17.67
CA ARG A 179 15.77 -7.59 -17.34
C ARG A 179 14.65 -8.47 -16.77
N PHE A 180 13.81 -7.93 -15.90
CA PHE A 180 12.80 -8.66 -15.11
C PHE A 180 11.37 -8.19 -15.40
N SER A 181 11.07 -7.93 -16.67
CA SER A 181 9.76 -7.44 -17.10
C SER A 181 8.64 -8.43 -16.78
N ILE A 182 7.78 -8.10 -15.81
CA ILE A 182 6.63 -8.94 -15.43
C ILE A 182 5.68 -9.12 -16.61
N THR A 183 5.51 -8.10 -17.46
CA THR A 183 4.76 -8.23 -18.72
C THR A 183 5.26 -9.40 -19.56
N LYS A 184 6.58 -9.50 -19.78
CA LYS A 184 7.15 -10.57 -20.62
C LYS A 184 7.05 -11.93 -19.93
N LEU A 185 7.32 -11.99 -18.62
CA LEU A 185 7.29 -13.22 -17.84
C LEU A 185 5.88 -13.84 -17.77
N LEU A 186 4.85 -13.05 -17.47
CA LEU A 186 3.47 -13.56 -17.46
C LEU A 186 3.01 -13.97 -18.86
N MET A 187 3.34 -13.15 -19.88
CA MET A 187 2.95 -13.41 -21.27
C MET A 187 3.55 -14.71 -21.83
N SER A 188 4.78 -15.08 -21.43
CA SER A 188 5.45 -16.32 -21.88
C SER A 188 4.70 -17.58 -21.41
N SER A 189 3.97 -17.48 -20.30
CA SER A 189 3.10 -18.51 -19.74
C SER A 189 1.62 -18.30 -20.08
N TYR A 190 1.31 -17.46 -21.08
CA TYR A 190 -0.04 -17.13 -21.53
C TYR A 190 -0.94 -16.46 -20.48
N ILE A 191 -0.37 -15.91 -19.41
CA ILE A 191 -1.08 -15.09 -18.43
C ILE A 191 -1.17 -13.66 -18.97
N LYS A 192 -2.38 -13.20 -19.29
CA LYS A 192 -2.63 -11.94 -19.99
C LYS A 192 -3.80 -11.19 -19.33
N PRO A 193 -3.77 -9.85 -19.31
CA PRO A 193 -4.86 -9.11 -18.74
C PRO A 193 -6.10 -9.18 -19.64
N GLY A 194 -7.28 -9.09 -19.03
CA GLY A 194 -8.55 -9.07 -19.75
C GLY A 194 -9.66 -8.35 -19.00
N LEU A 195 -10.84 -8.23 -19.61
CA LEU A 195 -11.98 -7.55 -18.98
C LEU A 195 -12.59 -8.34 -17.82
N ASP A 196 -12.62 -9.67 -17.95
CA ASP A 196 -13.12 -10.57 -16.90
C ASP A 196 -12.26 -11.84 -16.89
N VAL A 197 -10.94 -11.62 -16.82
CA VAL A 197 -9.95 -12.69 -16.75
C VAL A 197 -9.41 -12.73 -15.33
N THR A 198 -9.38 -13.95 -14.80
CA THR A 198 -8.91 -14.27 -13.46
C THR A 198 -7.93 -15.44 -13.53
N TYR A 199 -7.06 -15.52 -12.53
CA TYR A 199 -6.06 -16.57 -12.38
C TYR A 199 -5.99 -17.02 -10.94
N LYS A 200 -5.59 -18.26 -10.70
CA LYS A 200 -5.20 -18.72 -9.36
C LYS A 200 -3.82 -18.18 -9.01
N LEU A 201 -3.56 -18.05 -7.70
CA LEU A 201 -2.27 -17.62 -7.18
C LEU A 201 -1.14 -18.51 -7.69
N GLU A 202 -1.35 -19.84 -7.70
CA GLU A 202 -0.35 -20.82 -8.10
C GLU A 202 -0.01 -20.74 -9.59
N GLU A 203 -0.96 -20.32 -10.44
CA GLU A 203 -0.71 -20.11 -11.87
C GLU A 203 0.22 -18.92 -12.09
N ILE A 204 -0.04 -17.80 -11.39
CA ILE A 204 0.81 -16.60 -11.44
C ILE A 204 2.19 -16.90 -10.87
N HIS A 205 2.25 -17.58 -9.72
CA HIS A 205 3.50 -17.99 -9.09
C HIS A 205 4.34 -18.85 -10.06
N SER A 206 3.78 -19.95 -10.56
CA SER A 206 4.49 -20.86 -11.47
C SER A 206 5.02 -20.17 -12.73
N ALA A 207 4.28 -19.19 -13.26
CA ALA A 207 4.72 -18.41 -14.43
C ALA A 207 5.94 -17.53 -14.15
N LEU A 208 6.09 -17.04 -12.92
CA LEU A 208 7.18 -16.17 -12.49
C LEU A 208 8.38 -16.97 -11.96
N SER A 209 8.15 -18.04 -11.20
CA SER A 209 9.17 -18.93 -10.63
C SER A 209 10.17 -19.42 -11.66
N ALA A 210 9.71 -19.75 -12.88
CA ALA A 210 10.55 -20.24 -13.96
C ALA A 210 11.70 -19.29 -14.35
N SER A 211 11.61 -17.99 -14.04
CA SER A 211 12.63 -16.99 -14.36
C SER A 211 13.19 -16.26 -13.15
N LEU A 212 12.47 -16.26 -12.02
CA LEU A 212 12.85 -15.52 -10.81
C LEU A 212 13.34 -16.43 -9.67
N ASP A 213 13.23 -17.76 -9.80
CA ASP A 213 13.69 -18.73 -8.80
C ASP A 213 13.12 -18.42 -7.39
N ASP A 214 11.82 -18.13 -7.35
CA ASP A 214 11.04 -17.76 -6.14
C ASP A 214 11.55 -16.55 -5.34
N ASN A 215 12.47 -15.76 -5.91
CA ASN A 215 12.98 -14.50 -5.34
C ASN A 215 12.00 -13.32 -5.55
N PHE A 216 10.70 -13.56 -5.37
CA PHE A 216 9.66 -12.57 -5.56
C PHE A 216 8.46 -12.79 -4.64
N ALA A 217 7.63 -11.76 -4.52
CA ALA A 217 6.34 -11.82 -3.86
C ALA A 217 5.24 -11.25 -4.75
N ILE A 218 4.05 -11.84 -4.61
CA ILE A 218 2.85 -11.45 -5.36
C ILE A 218 1.96 -10.60 -4.46
N VAL A 219 1.61 -9.40 -4.89
CA VAL A 219 0.78 -8.48 -4.10
C VAL A 219 -0.55 -8.24 -4.81
N CYS A 220 -1.64 -8.34 -4.06
CA CYS A 220 -2.98 -8.04 -4.49
C CYS A 220 -3.53 -6.80 -3.80
N GLU A 221 -4.43 -6.12 -4.50
CA GLU A 221 -5.29 -5.09 -3.97
C GLU A 221 -6.72 -5.61 -3.91
N ARG A 222 -7.36 -5.42 -2.75
CA ARG A 222 -8.72 -5.86 -2.53
C ARG A 222 -9.71 -4.71 -2.65
N ASP A 223 -10.62 -4.78 -3.62
CA ASP A 223 -11.72 -3.81 -3.71
C ASP A 223 -12.59 -3.89 -2.45
N LYS A 224 -12.62 -2.80 -1.68
CA LYS A 224 -13.34 -2.71 -0.41
C LYS A 224 -14.84 -3.02 -0.55
N LYS A 225 -15.43 -2.77 -1.72
CA LYS A 225 -16.87 -2.96 -2.00
C LYS A 225 -17.20 -4.37 -2.48
N SER A 226 -16.55 -4.83 -3.56
CA SER A 226 -16.85 -6.15 -4.13
C SER A 226 -16.12 -7.30 -3.44
N LYS A 227 -15.10 -6.99 -2.64
CA LYS A 227 -14.16 -7.96 -2.06
C LYS A 227 -13.38 -8.77 -3.09
N ARG A 228 -13.41 -8.36 -4.36
CA ARG A 228 -12.61 -8.96 -5.44
C ARG A 228 -11.14 -8.59 -5.26
N GLU A 229 -10.27 -9.58 -5.40
CA GLU A 229 -8.82 -9.45 -5.44
C GLU A 229 -8.37 -9.06 -6.84
N TYR A 230 -7.47 -8.08 -6.94
CA TYR A 230 -6.86 -7.64 -8.18
C TYR A 230 -5.35 -7.72 -8.05
N LEU A 231 -4.69 -8.28 -9.07
CA LEU A 231 -3.24 -8.29 -9.14
C LEU A 231 -2.72 -6.85 -9.13
N PHE A 232 -1.83 -6.53 -8.19
CA PHE A 232 -1.42 -5.17 -7.90
C PHE A 232 0.07 -4.96 -8.13
N GLU A 233 0.93 -5.68 -7.40
CA GLU A 233 2.39 -5.56 -7.53
C GLU A 233 3.05 -6.93 -7.64
N ILE A 234 4.21 -6.97 -8.27
CA ILE A 234 5.20 -8.02 -8.07
C ILE A 234 6.44 -7.37 -7.51
N ARG A 235 6.88 -7.87 -6.35
CA ARG A 235 8.06 -7.41 -5.61
C ARG A 235 9.18 -8.41 -5.83
N ILE A 236 10.28 -8.02 -6.44
CA ILE A 236 11.44 -8.88 -6.72
C ILE A 236 12.56 -8.46 -5.78
N CYS A 237 13.20 -9.42 -5.11
CA CYS A 237 14.17 -9.12 -4.08
C CYS A 237 15.62 -9.31 -4.56
N PHE A 238 16.50 -8.43 -4.08
CA PHE A 238 17.92 -8.41 -4.43
C PHE A 238 18.80 -8.20 -3.20
N ASP A 239 19.96 -8.84 -3.19
CA ASP A 239 21.01 -8.52 -2.23
C ASP A 239 21.62 -7.12 -2.51
N LEU A 240 22.53 -6.68 -1.63
CA LEU A 240 23.17 -5.36 -1.75
C LEU A 240 24.17 -5.28 -2.91
N GLU A 241 24.54 -6.43 -3.48
CA GLU A 241 25.33 -6.59 -4.69
C GLU A 241 24.47 -6.63 -5.97
N LEU A 242 23.15 -6.46 -5.85
CA LEU A 242 22.18 -6.43 -6.95
C LEU A 242 21.97 -7.78 -7.65
N ASN A 243 22.19 -8.89 -6.96
CA ASN A 243 21.81 -10.24 -7.41
C ASN A 243 20.45 -10.61 -6.86
N LEU A 244 19.70 -11.47 -7.58
CA LEU A 244 18.45 -12.01 -7.07
C LEU A 244 18.67 -12.69 -5.72
N HIS A 245 17.77 -12.43 -4.78
CA HIS A 245 17.86 -12.92 -3.41
C HIS A 245 16.47 -13.22 -2.86
N SER A 246 16.37 -14.14 -1.90
CA SER A 246 15.08 -14.55 -1.34
C SER A 246 14.32 -13.35 -0.75
N CYS A 247 13.01 -13.31 -0.98
CA CYS A 247 12.11 -12.34 -0.35
C CYS A 247 11.68 -12.75 1.06
N ASP A 248 12.20 -13.85 1.63
CA ASP A 248 11.83 -14.28 2.97
C ASP A 248 12.05 -13.18 4.01
N GLY A 249 11.05 -12.95 4.86
CA GLY A 249 11.10 -11.94 5.90
C GLY A 249 10.77 -10.52 5.45
N ILE A 250 10.39 -10.26 4.20
CA ILE A 250 9.79 -8.97 3.83
C ILE A 250 8.35 -8.86 4.36
N VAL A 251 7.92 -7.64 4.67
CA VAL A 251 6.56 -7.35 5.14
C VAL A 251 5.69 -6.85 3.98
N MET A 252 4.46 -7.36 3.88
CA MET A 252 3.42 -6.82 3.00
C MET A 252 2.64 -5.76 3.78
N ASP A 253 2.31 -4.62 3.17
CA ASP A 253 1.72 -3.47 3.87
C ASP A 253 0.45 -3.84 4.70
N GLU A 254 0.31 -3.20 5.86
CA GLU A 254 -0.78 -3.31 6.86
C GLU A 254 -1.52 -4.66 6.96
N GLY A 255 -0.96 -5.59 7.73
CA GLY A 255 -1.76 -6.34 8.71
C GLY A 255 -1.73 -7.86 8.67
N GLU A 256 -1.05 -8.49 7.70
CA GLU A 256 -0.85 -9.94 7.70
C GLU A 256 0.59 -10.22 7.27
N ASP A 257 1.43 -10.65 8.21
CA ASP A 257 2.72 -11.24 7.87
C ASP A 257 2.43 -12.47 6.99
N PRO A 258 3.23 -12.72 5.92
CA PRO A 258 3.14 -13.98 5.19
C PRO A 258 3.26 -15.12 6.20
N ASP A 259 2.33 -16.09 6.15
CA ASP A 259 2.40 -17.24 7.03
C ASP A 259 3.75 -17.95 6.79
N PRO A 260 4.59 -18.17 7.81
CA PRO A 260 5.90 -18.79 7.63
C PRO A 260 5.82 -20.25 7.13
N GLU A 261 4.64 -20.88 7.12
CA GLU A 261 4.41 -22.19 6.49
C GLU A 261 4.01 -22.09 5.00
N ASP A 262 3.77 -20.88 4.48
CA ASP A 262 3.34 -20.67 3.11
C ASP A 262 4.53 -20.63 2.14
N GLU A 263 4.49 -21.52 1.15
CA GLU A 263 5.50 -21.61 0.07
C GLU A 263 5.50 -20.36 -0.85
N ILE A 264 4.39 -19.61 -0.90
CA ILE A 264 4.22 -18.45 -1.77
C ILE A 264 4.14 -17.18 -0.93
N ILE A 265 5.11 -16.28 -1.10
CA ILE A 265 5.13 -14.99 -0.40
C ILE A 265 4.08 -14.05 -1.03
N THR A 266 2.97 -13.83 -0.33
CA THR A 266 1.86 -13.02 -0.87
C THR A 266 0.93 -12.47 0.22
N ASN A 267 0.21 -11.39 -0.09
CA ASN A 267 -1.00 -10.97 0.65
C ASN A 267 -2.31 -11.34 -0.08
N CYS A 268 -2.23 -12.02 -1.23
CA CYS A 268 -3.39 -12.44 -2.00
C CYS A 268 -4.13 -13.59 -1.30
N GLN A 269 -5.47 -13.56 -1.35
CA GLN A 269 -6.27 -14.64 -0.78
C GLN A 269 -6.16 -15.92 -1.61
N LYS A 270 -5.51 -16.96 -1.06
CA LYS A 270 -5.25 -18.26 -1.73
C LYS A 270 -6.49 -18.94 -2.32
N ASN A 271 -7.63 -18.84 -1.63
CA ASN A 271 -8.87 -19.51 -2.03
C ASN A 271 -9.73 -18.69 -3.01
N GLN A 272 -9.22 -17.56 -3.50
CA GLN A 272 -9.95 -16.66 -4.38
C GLN A 272 -9.18 -16.46 -5.69
N GLU A 273 -9.90 -16.40 -6.81
CA GLU A 273 -9.26 -16.06 -8.07
C GLU A 273 -8.89 -14.57 -8.10
N ILE A 274 -7.72 -14.29 -8.64
CA ILE A 274 -7.12 -12.96 -8.72
C ILE A 274 -7.44 -12.38 -10.10
N ALA A 275 -8.08 -11.21 -10.13
CA ALA A 275 -8.37 -10.52 -11.37
C ALA A 275 -7.11 -9.87 -11.96
N TYR A 276 -6.88 -10.07 -13.25
CA TYR A 276 -5.82 -9.38 -14.00
C TYR A 276 -6.44 -8.46 -15.06
N PRO A 277 -6.76 -7.20 -14.71
CA PRO A 277 -7.66 -6.38 -15.52
C PRO A 277 -6.95 -5.69 -16.69
N SER A 278 -7.57 -5.64 -17.87
CA SER A 278 -7.08 -4.84 -19.02
C SER A 278 -7.62 -3.40 -19.05
N SER A 279 -8.30 -2.97 -17.99
CA SER A 279 -8.85 -1.62 -17.79
C SER A 279 -9.18 -1.40 -16.32
N ALA A 280 -9.15 -0.15 -15.84
CA ALA A 280 -9.48 0.15 -14.45
C ALA A 280 -10.91 -0.32 -14.10
N TRP A 281 -11.09 -1.05 -13.00
CA TRP A 281 -12.38 -1.69 -12.68
C TRP A 281 -13.50 -0.67 -12.40
N VAL A 282 -13.16 0.57 -12.00
CA VAL A 282 -14.14 1.67 -11.90
C VAL A 282 -14.74 1.97 -13.27
N MET A 283 -13.91 2.00 -14.32
CA MET A 283 -14.39 2.16 -15.69
C MET A 283 -15.19 0.94 -16.16
N GLN A 284 -14.78 -0.27 -15.78
CA GLN A 284 -15.55 -1.49 -16.06
C GLN A 284 -16.94 -1.44 -15.41
N ARG A 285 -17.04 -1.09 -14.12
CA ARG A 285 -18.31 -0.97 -13.40
C ARG A 285 -19.21 0.12 -13.98
N GLN A 286 -18.66 1.29 -14.32
CA GLN A 286 -19.41 2.35 -14.98
C GLN A 286 -19.88 1.93 -16.38
N TRP A 287 -19.05 1.24 -17.15
CA TRP A 287 -19.42 0.71 -18.46
C TRP A 287 -20.52 -0.35 -18.35
N MET A 288 -20.41 -1.27 -17.40
CA MET A 288 -21.42 -2.29 -17.11
C MET A 288 -22.76 -1.65 -16.71
N LYS A 289 -22.75 -0.69 -15.78
CA LYS A 289 -23.96 0.06 -15.38
C LYS A 289 -24.59 0.80 -16.57
N ARG A 290 -23.81 1.55 -17.35
CA ARG A 290 -24.31 2.25 -18.54
C ARG A 290 -24.88 1.28 -19.59
N ASN A 291 -24.33 0.09 -19.71
CA ASN A 291 -24.83 -0.93 -20.65
C ASN A 291 -26.07 -1.64 -20.15
N GLU A 292 -26.18 -1.86 -18.85
CA GLU A 292 -27.39 -2.38 -18.21
C GLU A 292 -28.53 -1.37 -18.31
N GLU A 293 -28.27 -0.09 -18.02
CA GLU A 293 -29.20 1.01 -18.23
C GLU A 293 -29.65 1.11 -19.69
N ARG A 294 -28.71 1.03 -20.65
CA ARG A 294 -29.06 0.98 -22.08
C ARG A 294 -29.91 -0.22 -22.44
N ARG A 295 -29.59 -1.42 -21.95
CA ARG A 295 -30.41 -2.64 -22.15
C ARG A 295 -31.79 -2.52 -21.53
N PHE A 296 -31.91 -1.85 -20.39
CA PHE A 296 -33.19 -1.61 -19.72
C PHE A 296 -34.04 -0.61 -20.51
N VAL A 297 -33.45 0.49 -20.98
CA VAL A 297 -34.12 1.46 -21.87
C VAL A 297 -34.58 0.79 -23.16
N ASP A 298 -33.73 -0.02 -23.79
CA ASP A 298 -34.04 -0.76 -25.01
C ASP A 298 -35.15 -1.81 -24.81
N LYS A 299 -35.39 -2.29 -23.58
CA LYS A 299 -36.51 -3.19 -23.25
C LYS A 299 -37.74 -2.46 -22.69
N SER A 300 -37.71 -1.14 -22.56
CA SER A 300 -38.83 -0.35 -22.02
C SER A 300 -40.09 -0.44 -22.89
N TRP A 301 -39.94 -0.41 -24.22
CA TRP A 301 -41.07 -0.52 -25.16
C TRP A 301 -41.80 -1.87 -25.04
N MET A 302 -41.10 -2.95 -24.69
CA MET A 302 -41.70 -4.26 -24.45
C MET A 302 -42.73 -4.23 -23.31
N LYS A 303 -42.54 -3.37 -22.31
CA LYS A 303 -43.51 -3.20 -21.21
C LYS A 303 -44.84 -2.64 -21.72
N HIS A 304 -44.78 -1.69 -22.66
CA HIS A 304 -45.97 -1.14 -23.31
C HIS A 304 -46.65 -2.20 -24.16
N VAL A 305 -45.91 -2.96 -24.95
CA VAL A 305 -46.45 -4.05 -25.78
C VAL A 305 -47.11 -5.14 -24.92
N VAL A 306 -46.48 -5.57 -23.83
CA VAL A 306 -47.04 -6.57 -22.90
C VAL A 306 -48.31 -6.05 -22.23
N ASN A 307 -48.35 -4.78 -21.83
CA ASN A 307 -49.54 -4.18 -21.22
C ASN A 307 -50.67 -4.01 -22.23
N SER A 308 -50.39 -3.58 -23.46
CA SER A 308 -51.37 -3.52 -24.54
C SER A 308 -51.90 -4.90 -24.88
N TYR A 309 -51.04 -5.92 -24.93
CA TYR A 309 -51.45 -7.31 -25.14
C TYR A 309 -52.35 -7.83 -24.02
N LYS A 310 -52.03 -7.54 -22.75
CA LYS A 310 -52.87 -7.86 -21.59
C LYS A 310 -54.22 -7.16 -21.65
N LEU A 311 -54.25 -5.90 -22.07
CA LEU A 311 -55.49 -5.14 -22.23
C LEU A 311 -56.36 -5.73 -23.34
N VAL A 312 -55.77 -6.08 -24.49
CA VAL A 312 -56.49 -6.75 -25.60
C VAL A 312 -57.03 -8.10 -25.15
N ARG A 313 -56.22 -8.92 -24.47
CA ARG A 313 -56.66 -10.20 -23.88
C ARG A 313 -57.80 -10.02 -22.88
N PHE A 314 -57.72 -9.01 -22.02
CA PHE A 314 -58.77 -8.69 -21.05
C PHE A 314 -60.07 -8.28 -21.74
N LEU A 315 -60.00 -7.39 -22.73
CA LEU A 315 -61.16 -6.96 -23.51
C LEU A 315 -61.79 -8.12 -24.31
N GLN A 316 -60.97 -9.03 -24.87
CA GLN A 316 -61.45 -10.26 -25.49
C GLN A 316 -62.19 -11.17 -24.51
N TRP A 317 -61.73 -11.25 -23.25
CA TRP A 317 -62.38 -12.04 -22.21
C TRP A 317 -63.71 -11.44 -21.74
N VAL A 318 -63.83 -10.11 -21.69
CA VAL A 318 -65.07 -9.41 -21.27
C VAL A 318 -66.14 -9.37 -22.39
N THR A 319 -65.75 -9.64 -23.63
CA THR A 319 -66.66 -9.59 -24.81
C THR A 319 -67.14 -10.95 -25.30
N LEU A 320 -66.73 -12.04 -24.64
CA LEU A 320 -67.23 -13.41 -24.82
C LEU A 320 -68.19 -13.79 -23.69
#